data_AF-A0A6G1EEM8-F1
#
_entry.id   AF-A0A6G1EEM8-F1
#
_cell.length_a   1.000
_cell.length_b   1.000
_cell.length_c   1.000
_cell.angle_alpha   90.00
_cell.angle_beta   90.00
_cell.angle_gamma   90.00
#
_symmetry.space_group_name_H-M   'P 1'
#
loop_
_entity.id
_entity.type
_entity.pdbx_description
1 polymer ?
#
loop_
_entity_poly.entity_id
_entity_poly.type
_entity_poly.pdbx_seq_one_letter_code
_entity_poly.pdbx_strand_id
1 'polypeptide(L)'
;MVVRIRLARFGCRNRPFYRVMAADSRSPRDGKHLEVLGYYNPLPGKDGGKRMGLKFDRVKYWLSVGAQPSDPVQRILFRAGLLPPPPMLAMARKGGPRDSRPIHPMTGRPLDLEGVTVVDDSSVPEANYCPHPIWPGTLAGAGTSQLPTTGFRLDPGQTVQLAAPVGWSGRIWARTGCVFDADGAGVCQTGDCGGRMECRGAGATPPATLFEVTLGKAGGVDFYDVSLVDGYNLPVVAIPRAQQGGAACNTTGCMADLNRSCPRELQVDCGGGGAIACRSACEAFGQDRYCCSGAYDTPAACHPTVYSTIFKSACPRAYSYAYDDSTSTFTCKAYDYTIAFCLPTSGIKKSDAVFLGAQIIDGDGNAPPVYTGDGGGSSRPPIYYNGGGRGHEPVTTMTASSASTRYAQPWLLLLLAFLF
;
A
#
# COMPACT_ATOMS: atom_id res chain seq x y z
N MET A 1 35.74 -39.07 2.38
CA MET A 1 36.39 -37.78 2.72
C MET A 1 35.38 -36.68 2.47
N VAL A 2 35.04 -35.87 3.47
CA VAL A 2 34.03 -34.82 3.34
C VAL A 2 34.73 -33.53 2.94
N VAL A 3 34.40 -33.00 1.76
CA VAL A 3 34.92 -31.71 1.31
C VAL A 3 34.10 -30.60 1.95
N ARG A 4 34.77 -29.62 2.56
CA ARG A 4 34.14 -28.43 3.11
C ARG A 4 34.53 -27.19 2.32
N ILE A 5 33.54 -26.34 2.06
CA ILE A 5 33.77 -24.99 1.54
C ILE A 5 33.90 -24.05 2.73
N ARG A 6 35.09 -23.47 2.91
CA ARG A 6 35.42 -22.65 4.08
C ARG A 6 36.25 -21.43 3.73
N LEU A 7 36.29 -20.47 4.67
CA LEU A 7 37.17 -19.31 4.57
C LEU A 7 38.56 -19.65 5.10
N ALA A 8 39.57 -19.45 4.25
CA ALA A 8 40.98 -19.43 4.66
C ALA A 8 41.43 -17.97 4.82
N ARG A 9 42.16 -17.67 5.90
CA ARG A 9 42.51 -16.29 6.26
C ARG A 9 43.87 -15.94 5.68
N PHE A 10 43.90 -14.84 4.94
CA PHE A 10 45.10 -14.24 4.37
C PHE A 10 45.18 -12.76 4.78
N GLY A 11 46.34 -12.15 4.57
CA GLY A 11 46.58 -10.74 4.86
C GLY A 11 47.18 -10.47 6.24
N CYS A 12 47.62 -9.23 6.43
CA CYS A 12 48.36 -8.80 7.62
C CYS A 12 47.45 -8.66 8.85
N ARG A 13 48.06 -8.58 10.03
CA ARG A 13 47.37 -8.25 11.28
C ARG A 13 46.59 -6.93 11.09
N ASN A 14 45.33 -6.91 11.52
CA ASN A 14 44.37 -5.80 11.36
C ASN A 14 43.89 -5.47 9.94
N ARG A 15 44.28 -6.22 8.90
CA ARG A 15 43.70 -6.14 7.55
C ARG A 15 43.39 -7.53 7.01
N PRO A 16 42.35 -8.21 7.55
CA PRO A 16 42.04 -9.58 7.17
C PRO A 16 41.42 -9.65 5.78
N PHE A 17 41.93 -10.56 4.96
CA PHE A 17 41.41 -10.88 3.64
C PHE A 17 41.11 -12.38 3.58
N TYR A 18 39.91 -12.77 3.17
CA TYR A 18 39.53 -14.18 3.16
C TYR A 18 39.43 -14.71 1.74
N ARG A 19 39.90 -15.93 1.55
CA ARG A 19 39.64 -16.70 0.33
C ARG A 19 38.65 -17.81 0.64
N VAL A 20 37.69 -18.01 -0.25
CA VAL A 20 36.70 -19.08 -0.17
C VAL A 20 37.30 -20.28 -0.89
N MET A 21 37.47 -21.40 -0.19
CA MET A 21 38.16 -22.58 -0.71
C MET A 21 37.38 -23.86 -0.44
N ALA A 22 37.40 -24.79 -1.39
CA ALA A 22 37.05 -26.18 -1.16
C ALA A 22 38.30 -26.94 -0.68
N ALA A 23 38.20 -27.58 0.48
CA ALA A 23 39.28 -28.38 1.06
C ALA A 23 38.70 -29.59 1.79
N ASP A 24 39.51 -30.63 2.01
CA ASP A 24 39.09 -31.73 2.89
C ASP A 24 38.81 -31.17 4.29
N SER A 25 37.68 -31.58 4.89
CA SER A 25 37.25 -31.13 6.21
C SER A 25 38.30 -31.39 7.30
N ARG A 26 39.12 -32.45 7.16
CA ARG A 26 40.19 -32.79 8.12
C ARG A 26 41.47 -31.97 7.93
N SER A 27 41.65 -31.33 6.78
CA SER A 27 42.85 -30.53 6.53
C SER A 27 42.86 -29.28 7.42
N PRO A 28 44.02 -28.82 7.92
CA PRO A 28 44.11 -27.57 8.70
C PRO A 28 43.55 -26.39 7.90
N ARG A 29 43.00 -25.37 8.60
CA ARG A 29 42.23 -24.26 7.97
C ARG A 29 42.97 -23.60 6.82
N ASP A 30 44.24 -23.28 7.02
CA ASP A 30 45.10 -22.61 6.06
C ASP A 30 46.06 -23.62 5.37
N GLY A 31 45.74 -24.91 5.44
CA GLY A 31 46.50 -26.02 4.86
C GLY A 31 46.14 -26.33 3.41
N LYS A 32 46.49 -27.55 2.96
CA LYS A 32 46.27 -28.00 1.57
C LYS A 32 44.78 -27.94 1.19
N HIS A 33 44.47 -27.26 0.10
CA HIS A 33 43.11 -27.08 -0.42
C HIS A 33 43.00 -27.68 -1.82
N LEU A 34 41.78 -28.06 -2.21
CA LEU A 34 41.49 -28.68 -3.49
C LEU A 34 41.30 -27.61 -4.58
N GLU A 35 40.53 -26.56 -4.29
CA GLU A 35 40.28 -25.48 -5.23
C GLU A 35 39.92 -24.16 -4.54
N VAL A 36 40.32 -23.03 -5.13
CA VAL A 36 39.93 -21.68 -4.68
C VAL A 36 38.72 -21.20 -5.45
N LEU A 37 37.62 -20.96 -4.75
CA LEU A 37 36.30 -20.66 -5.29
C LEU A 37 35.96 -19.16 -5.30
N GLY A 38 36.75 -18.35 -4.62
CA GLY A 38 36.58 -16.90 -4.63
C GLY A 38 37.30 -16.20 -3.49
N TYR A 39 36.95 -14.93 -3.28
CA TYR A 39 37.49 -14.11 -2.21
C TYR A 39 36.43 -13.21 -1.58
N TYR A 40 36.67 -12.87 -0.32
CA TYR A 40 35.82 -12.00 0.48
C TYR A 40 36.67 -11.03 1.28
N ASN A 41 36.44 -9.73 1.06
CA ASN A 41 37.00 -8.69 1.90
C ASN A 41 35.92 -8.14 2.85
N PRO A 42 36.05 -8.37 4.17
CA PRO A 42 35.06 -7.93 5.15
C PRO A 42 35.15 -6.43 5.45
N LEU A 43 36.22 -5.75 5.05
CA LEU A 43 36.40 -4.32 5.26
C LEU A 43 35.70 -3.53 4.13
N PRO A 44 34.89 -2.52 4.45
CA PRO A 44 34.24 -1.68 3.45
C PRO A 44 35.28 -0.86 2.67
N GLY A 45 35.12 -0.75 1.35
CA GLY A 45 35.91 0.15 0.51
C GLY A 45 35.58 1.62 0.77
N LYS A 46 36.28 2.55 0.11
CA LYS A 46 36.02 4.00 0.23
C LYS A 46 34.57 4.39 -0.12
N ASP A 47 33.91 3.55 -0.91
CA ASP A 47 32.53 3.68 -1.38
C ASP A 47 31.50 3.06 -0.40
N GLY A 48 31.93 2.65 0.81
CA GLY A 48 31.09 2.05 1.85
C GLY A 48 30.70 0.58 1.62
N GLY A 49 30.88 0.05 0.41
CA GLY A 49 30.56 -1.34 0.06
C GLY A 49 31.65 -2.36 0.44
N LYS A 50 31.26 -3.52 1.00
CA LYS A 50 32.16 -4.66 1.22
C LYS A 50 32.30 -5.46 -0.07
N ARG A 51 33.54 -5.69 -0.54
CA ARG A 51 33.81 -6.32 -1.86
C ARG A 51 33.99 -7.84 -1.73
N MET A 52 33.26 -8.60 -2.55
CA MET A 52 33.37 -10.06 -2.65
C MET A 52 33.30 -10.50 -4.11
N GLY A 53 34.10 -11.48 -4.49
CA GLY A 53 34.05 -12.12 -5.81
C GLY A 53 34.02 -13.63 -5.67
N LEU A 54 32.93 -14.27 -6.11
CA LEU A 54 32.75 -15.72 -6.10
C LEU A 54 32.67 -16.25 -7.52
N LYS A 55 33.29 -17.40 -7.79
CA LYS A 55 33.12 -18.14 -9.03
C LYS A 55 31.85 -18.98 -8.91
N PHE A 56 30.70 -18.37 -9.20
CA PHE A 56 29.37 -18.93 -8.98
C PHE A 56 29.23 -20.37 -9.52
N ASP A 57 29.74 -20.65 -10.72
CA ASP A 57 29.64 -21.98 -11.34
C ASP A 57 30.44 -23.06 -10.61
N ARG A 58 31.65 -22.71 -10.16
CA ARG A 58 32.50 -23.64 -9.39
C ARG A 58 31.95 -23.86 -8.00
N VAL A 59 31.39 -22.83 -7.36
CA VAL A 59 30.72 -22.98 -6.06
C VAL A 59 29.51 -23.91 -6.19
N LYS A 60 28.66 -23.73 -7.21
CA LYS A 60 27.54 -24.62 -7.50
C LYS A 60 28.00 -26.06 -7.76
N TYR A 61 29.06 -26.24 -8.55
CA TYR A 61 29.65 -27.57 -8.78
C TYR A 61 30.05 -28.26 -7.47
N TRP A 62 30.82 -27.57 -6.61
CA TRP A 62 31.28 -28.17 -5.36
C TRP A 62 30.12 -28.49 -4.40
N LEU A 63 29.12 -27.59 -4.32
CA LEU A 63 27.89 -27.87 -3.56
C LEU A 63 27.14 -29.09 -4.12
N SER A 64 27.07 -29.22 -5.45
CA SER A 64 26.38 -30.33 -6.12
C SER A 64 27.03 -31.70 -5.88
N VAL A 65 28.36 -31.75 -5.74
CA VAL A 65 29.09 -32.98 -5.39
C VAL A 65 29.10 -33.25 -3.88
N GLY A 66 28.29 -32.51 -3.11
CA GLY A 66 28.10 -32.72 -1.68
C GLY A 66 29.12 -32.00 -0.78
N ALA A 67 29.86 -31.01 -1.31
CA ALA A 67 30.73 -30.20 -0.47
C ALA A 67 29.89 -29.31 0.45
N GLN A 68 30.19 -29.34 1.75
CA GLN A 68 29.37 -28.62 2.73
C GLN A 68 29.96 -27.24 3.04
N PRO A 69 29.21 -26.14 2.89
CA PRO A 69 29.66 -24.82 3.27
C PRO A 69 29.64 -24.67 4.79
N SER A 70 30.69 -24.08 5.36
CA SER A 70 30.68 -23.65 6.77
C SER A 70 29.69 -22.50 6.99
N ASP A 71 29.11 -22.36 8.19
CA ASP A 71 28.05 -21.38 8.48
C ASP A 71 28.34 -19.93 8.04
N PRO A 72 29.56 -19.38 8.21
CA PRO A 72 29.87 -18.04 7.71
C PRO A 72 29.86 -17.98 6.18
N VAL A 73 30.34 -19.04 5.52
CA VAL A 73 30.26 -19.19 4.06
C VAL A 73 28.81 -19.37 3.63
N GLN A 74 27.99 -20.09 4.38
CA GLN A 74 26.57 -20.29 4.06
C GLN A 74 25.80 -18.96 4.08
N ARG A 75 26.05 -18.09 5.05
CA ARG A 75 25.49 -16.72 5.10
C ARG A 75 26.00 -15.84 3.96
N ILE A 76 27.28 -15.99 3.61
CA ILE A 76 27.89 -15.29 2.48
C ILE A 76 27.25 -15.74 1.16
N LEU A 77 27.08 -17.04 0.96
CA LEU A 77 26.44 -17.61 -0.21
C LEU A 77 24.94 -17.27 -0.25
N PHE A 78 24.25 -17.21 0.89
CA PHE A 78 22.88 -16.72 0.99
C PHE A 78 22.76 -15.25 0.56
N ARG A 79 23.60 -14.36 1.09
CA ARG A 79 23.61 -12.94 0.68
C ARG A 79 24.00 -12.75 -0.78
N ALA A 80 24.81 -13.66 -1.32
CA ALA A 80 25.15 -13.70 -2.73
C ALA A 80 24.07 -14.41 -3.59
N GLY A 81 22.96 -14.87 -3.00
CA GLY A 81 21.84 -15.53 -3.70
C GLY A 81 22.13 -16.95 -4.20
N LEU A 82 23.20 -17.59 -3.74
CA LEU A 82 23.64 -18.94 -4.16
C LEU A 82 23.08 -20.08 -3.32
N LEU A 83 22.62 -19.80 -2.10
CA LEU A 83 21.97 -20.79 -1.22
C LEU A 83 20.64 -20.21 -0.71
N PRO A 84 19.57 -21.02 -0.67
CA PRO A 84 18.31 -20.59 -0.06
C PRO A 84 18.46 -20.33 1.44
N PRO A 85 17.61 -19.48 2.05
CA PRO A 85 17.64 -19.20 3.48
C PRO A 85 17.50 -20.50 4.29
N PRO A 86 18.29 -20.72 5.36
CA PRO A 86 18.15 -21.93 6.16
C PRO A 86 16.75 -21.97 6.80
N PRO A 87 16.00 -23.07 6.62
CA PRO A 87 14.64 -23.18 7.12
C PRO A 87 14.64 -23.31 8.64
N MET A 88 13.73 -22.62 9.32
CA MET A 88 13.16 -23.13 10.58
C MET A 88 12.27 -24.33 10.20
N LEU A 89 12.72 -25.55 10.51
CA LEU A 89 12.09 -26.83 10.15
C LEU A 89 10.68 -26.97 10.78
N ALA A 90 9.65 -27.53 10.11
CA ALA A 90 9.56 -28.12 8.78
C ALA A 90 8.12 -28.13 8.24
N MET A 91 8.01 -27.98 6.91
CA MET A 91 6.84 -28.30 6.08
C MET A 91 6.82 -29.80 5.72
N ALA A 92 5.64 -30.38 5.44
CA ALA A 92 5.27 -30.98 4.14
C ALA A 92 4.18 -32.08 4.25
N ARG A 93 3.06 -31.89 3.55
CA ARG A 93 2.13 -32.96 3.10
C ARG A 93 2.56 -33.47 1.72
N LYS A 94 2.20 -34.72 1.36
CA LYS A 94 2.10 -35.14 -0.05
C LYS A 94 1.02 -36.23 -0.30
N GLY A 95 -0.10 -35.80 -0.89
CA GLY A 95 -0.83 -36.46 -2.01
C GLY A 95 -1.75 -37.67 -1.80
N GLY A 96 -3.06 -37.45 -2.00
CA GLY A 96 -4.10 -38.44 -2.40
C GLY A 96 -5.54 -37.92 -2.12
N PRO A 97 -6.52 -38.00 -3.05
CA PRO A 97 -7.75 -37.22 -2.94
C PRO A 97 -8.82 -37.93 -2.09
N ARG A 98 -9.38 -37.24 -1.09
CA ARG A 98 -10.81 -37.29 -0.69
C ARG A 98 -11.14 -36.32 0.46
N ASP A 99 -12.41 -35.91 0.42
CA ASP A 99 -13.17 -34.87 1.13
C ASP A 99 -12.61 -34.30 2.45
N SER A 100 -12.58 -32.97 2.56
CA SER A 100 -11.73 -32.21 3.48
C SER A 100 -12.51 -31.32 4.45
N ARG A 101 -13.51 -31.86 5.16
CA ARG A 101 -14.20 -31.12 6.24
C ARG A 101 -14.35 -31.96 7.54
N PRO A 102 -13.90 -31.46 8.72
CA PRO A 102 -14.24 -32.00 10.05
C PRO A 102 -15.75 -31.99 10.29
N ILE A 103 -16.32 -32.81 11.17
CA ILE A 103 -17.79 -32.92 11.41
C ILE A 103 -18.20 -32.48 12.82
N HIS A 104 -19.29 -31.72 12.93
CA HIS A 104 -19.92 -31.20 14.16
C HIS A 104 -20.29 -32.37 15.12
N PRO A 105 -19.82 -32.37 16.39
CA PRO A 105 -19.96 -33.51 17.29
C PRO A 105 -21.40 -33.87 17.72
N MET A 106 -22.36 -32.96 17.53
CA MET A 106 -23.78 -33.19 17.87
C MET A 106 -24.74 -33.44 16.69
N THR A 107 -24.34 -33.15 15.45
CA THR A 107 -25.26 -33.15 14.28
C THR A 107 -24.73 -33.92 13.06
N GLY A 108 -23.48 -34.38 13.09
CA GLY A 108 -22.94 -35.22 12.02
C GLY A 108 -22.71 -34.49 10.68
N ARG A 109 -22.73 -33.15 10.65
CA ARG A 109 -22.44 -32.32 9.45
C ARG A 109 -21.08 -31.61 9.52
N PRO A 110 -20.40 -31.29 8.40
CA PRO A 110 -19.05 -30.74 8.44
C PRO A 110 -18.88 -29.26 8.92
N LEU A 111 -17.76 -28.88 9.57
CA LEU A 111 -17.36 -27.57 10.17
C LEU A 111 -15.85 -27.25 10.00
N ASP A 112 -15.38 -26.00 10.24
CA ASP A 112 -14.98 -24.96 9.28
C ASP A 112 -13.61 -24.33 9.64
N LEU A 113 -12.94 -23.70 8.65
CA LEU A 113 -11.85 -22.73 8.81
C LEU A 113 -12.48 -21.34 9.01
N GLU A 114 -12.81 -20.98 10.24
CA GLU A 114 -13.61 -19.79 10.52
C GLU A 114 -12.78 -18.49 10.51
N GLY A 115 -13.08 -17.60 9.56
CA GLY A 115 -12.74 -16.18 9.66
C GLY A 115 -12.55 -15.45 8.32
N VAL A 116 -12.29 -16.19 7.24
CA VAL A 116 -12.11 -15.62 5.90
C VAL A 116 -12.92 -16.42 4.90
N THR A 117 -14.02 -15.87 4.41
CA THR A 117 -14.85 -16.48 3.37
C THR A 117 -14.75 -15.66 2.09
N VAL A 118 -14.35 -16.29 0.99
CA VAL A 118 -14.53 -15.70 -0.34
C VAL A 118 -16.02 -15.85 -0.66
N VAL A 119 -16.68 -14.72 -0.90
CA VAL A 119 -18.12 -14.71 -1.17
C VAL A 119 -18.32 -14.50 -2.66
N ASP A 120 -18.89 -15.51 -3.31
CA ASP A 120 -19.41 -15.45 -4.68
C ASP A 120 -20.93 -15.45 -4.62
N ASP A 121 -21.49 -14.33 -4.16
CA ASP A 121 -22.92 -14.10 -4.10
C ASP A 121 -23.23 -12.78 -4.81
N SER A 122 -24.05 -12.85 -5.86
CA SER A 122 -24.56 -11.70 -6.60
C SER A 122 -25.29 -10.65 -5.75
N SER A 123 -25.70 -11.00 -4.51
CA SER A 123 -26.32 -10.07 -3.55
C SER A 123 -25.32 -9.27 -2.71
N VAL A 124 -24.06 -9.71 -2.64
CA VAL A 124 -22.99 -9.05 -1.91
C VAL A 124 -22.20 -8.17 -2.88
N PRO A 125 -22.02 -6.87 -2.57
CA PRO A 125 -21.25 -5.99 -3.43
C PRO A 125 -19.80 -6.49 -3.58
N GLU A 126 -19.28 -6.37 -4.80
CA GLU A 126 -17.88 -6.69 -5.10
C GLU A 126 -16.98 -5.76 -4.26
N ALA A 127 -15.84 -6.26 -3.78
CA ALA A 127 -14.87 -5.45 -3.04
C ALA A 127 -13.75 -4.97 -3.98
N ASN A 128 -13.34 -5.76 -4.97
CA ASN A 128 -12.34 -5.35 -5.96
C ASN A 128 -12.97 -5.03 -7.33
N TYR A 129 -13.24 -3.76 -7.59
CA TYR A 129 -13.66 -3.28 -8.92
C TYR A 129 -12.47 -2.92 -9.82
N CYS A 130 -11.24 -3.06 -9.34
CA CYS A 130 -10.07 -2.78 -10.16
C CYS A 130 -9.99 -3.80 -11.30
N PRO A 131 -9.52 -3.41 -12.51
CA PRO A 131 -9.40 -4.32 -13.65
C PRO A 131 -8.25 -5.33 -13.51
N HIS A 132 -7.57 -5.34 -12.36
CA HIS A 132 -6.41 -6.19 -12.07
C HIS A 132 -6.47 -6.69 -10.62
N PRO A 133 -5.73 -7.76 -10.30
CA PRO A 133 -5.61 -8.23 -8.93
C PRO A 133 -5.02 -7.14 -8.02
N ILE A 134 -5.48 -7.14 -6.78
CA ILE A 134 -4.92 -6.34 -5.70
C ILE A 134 -4.59 -7.25 -4.53
N TRP A 135 -3.77 -6.76 -3.61
CA TRP A 135 -3.41 -7.51 -2.41
C TRP A 135 -3.73 -6.70 -1.16
N PRO A 136 -4.95 -6.83 -0.60
CA PRO A 136 -5.28 -6.18 0.64
C PRO A 136 -4.29 -6.54 1.75
N GLY A 137 -4.01 -5.58 2.61
CA GLY A 137 -3.23 -5.73 3.83
C GLY A 137 -4.05 -5.23 5.02
N THR A 138 -3.88 -5.87 6.17
CA THR A 138 -4.52 -5.43 7.41
C THR A 138 -3.47 -5.27 8.50
N LEU A 139 -3.65 -4.24 9.33
CA LEU A 139 -2.81 -3.96 10.49
C LEU A 139 -3.70 -3.63 11.67
N ALA A 140 -3.67 -4.48 12.69
CA ALA A 140 -4.30 -4.16 13.96
C ALA A 140 -3.53 -3.05 14.69
N GLY A 141 -4.27 -2.11 15.27
CA GLY A 141 -3.78 -1.05 16.14
C GLY A 141 -3.40 -1.57 17.53
N ALA A 142 -2.72 -0.71 18.30
CA ALA A 142 -2.23 -1.06 19.62
C ALA A 142 -3.36 -1.58 20.54
N GLY A 143 -3.09 -2.70 21.22
CA GLY A 143 -4.05 -3.32 22.12
C GLY A 143 -5.17 -4.13 21.46
N THR A 144 -5.07 -4.42 20.15
CA THR A 144 -6.02 -5.28 19.43
C THR A 144 -5.28 -6.41 18.70
N SER A 145 -5.95 -7.55 18.52
CA SER A 145 -5.37 -8.69 17.80
C SER A 145 -5.40 -8.45 16.29
N GLN A 146 -4.43 -9.03 15.58
CA GLN A 146 -4.49 -9.12 14.12
C GLN A 146 -5.77 -9.85 13.69
N LEU A 147 -6.30 -9.45 12.53
CA LEU A 147 -7.39 -10.18 11.89
C LEU A 147 -6.90 -11.57 11.45
N PRO A 148 -7.82 -12.50 11.09
CA PRO A 148 -7.44 -13.87 10.71
C PRO A 148 -6.40 -13.96 9.59
N THR A 149 -6.35 -12.95 8.71
CA THR A 149 -5.28 -12.72 7.74
C THR A 149 -4.84 -11.25 7.78
N THR A 150 -3.54 -11.04 7.59
CA THR A 150 -2.89 -9.73 7.49
C THR A 150 -2.51 -9.36 6.07
N GLY A 151 -2.73 -10.26 5.11
CA GLY A 151 -2.71 -9.92 3.69
C GLY A 151 -2.94 -11.10 2.77
N PHE A 152 -3.70 -10.86 1.71
CA PHE A 152 -4.20 -11.88 0.78
C PHE A 152 -4.30 -11.31 -0.63
N ARG A 153 -4.47 -12.18 -1.63
CA ARG A 153 -4.77 -11.78 -3.01
C ARG A 153 -6.29 -11.65 -3.17
N LEU A 154 -6.72 -10.61 -3.87
CA LEU A 154 -8.11 -10.40 -4.26
C LEU A 154 -8.17 -10.12 -5.76
N ASP A 155 -8.73 -11.04 -6.53
CA ASP A 155 -8.87 -10.88 -7.99
C ASP A 155 -10.06 -9.95 -8.32
N PRO A 156 -10.13 -9.41 -9.56
CA PRO A 156 -11.26 -8.55 -9.97
C PRO A 156 -12.62 -9.23 -9.76
N GLY A 157 -13.59 -8.47 -9.26
CA GLY A 157 -14.94 -8.92 -8.95
C GLY A 157 -15.07 -9.77 -7.67
N GLN A 158 -13.98 -10.04 -6.95
CA GLN A 158 -14.04 -10.83 -5.73
C GLN A 158 -14.34 -10.00 -4.49
N THR A 159 -14.99 -10.65 -3.52
CA THR A 159 -15.18 -10.17 -2.16
C THR A 159 -14.70 -11.21 -1.16
N VAL A 160 -14.05 -10.74 -0.09
CA VAL A 160 -13.63 -11.54 1.05
C VAL A 160 -14.20 -10.92 2.32
N GLN A 161 -14.88 -11.71 3.13
CA GLN A 161 -15.35 -11.28 4.45
C GLN A 161 -14.31 -11.61 5.51
N LEU A 162 -14.03 -10.63 6.38
CA LEU A 162 -13.12 -10.78 7.52
C LEU A 162 -13.89 -10.49 8.81
N ALA A 163 -13.87 -11.44 9.74
CA ALA A 163 -14.44 -11.23 11.06
C ALA A 163 -13.51 -10.36 11.92
N ALA A 164 -13.95 -9.14 12.26
CA ALA A 164 -13.27 -8.27 13.20
C ALA A 164 -13.82 -8.48 14.62
N PRO A 165 -12.96 -8.62 15.65
CA PRO A 165 -13.44 -8.71 17.03
C PRO A 165 -14.10 -7.39 17.48
N VAL A 166 -15.02 -7.48 18.44
CA VAL A 166 -15.59 -6.28 19.07
C VAL A 166 -14.48 -5.44 19.68
N GLY A 167 -14.50 -4.13 19.47
CA GLY A 167 -13.42 -3.26 19.94
C GLY A 167 -12.21 -3.20 19.02
N TRP A 168 -12.23 -3.90 17.87
CA TRP A 168 -11.09 -3.88 16.94
C TRP A 168 -10.82 -2.47 16.43
N SER A 169 -9.54 -2.15 16.32
CA SER A 169 -9.06 -0.88 15.80
C SER A 169 -7.88 -1.18 14.91
N GLY A 170 -7.82 -0.59 13.73
CA GLY A 170 -6.77 -0.90 12.78
C GLY A 170 -6.94 -0.23 11.44
N ARG A 171 -6.09 -0.66 10.50
CA ARG A 171 -5.96 -0.10 9.17
C ARG A 171 -6.09 -1.20 8.12
N ILE A 172 -6.74 -0.89 7.03
CA ILE A 172 -6.86 -1.74 5.85
C ILE A 172 -6.43 -0.93 4.64
N TRP A 173 -5.63 -1.53 3.76
CA TRP A 173 -5.21 -0.92 2.50
C TRP A 173 -5.11 -1.99 1.42
N ALA A 174 -4.84 -1.58 0.18
CA ALA A 174 -4.57 -2.52 -0.91
C ALA A 174 -3.23 -2.21 -1.59
N ARG A 175 -2.53 -3.27 -1.96
CA ARG A 175 -1.24 -3.23 -2.67
C ARG A 175 -1.46 -3.53 -4.15
N THR A 176 -0.65 -2.92 -5.01
CA THR A 176 -0.70 -3.15 -6.46
C THR A 176 0.65 -3.59 -7.01
N GLY A 177 0.63 -4.24 -8.18
CA GLY A 177 1.83 -4.67 -8.89
C GLY A 177 2.65 -5.69 -8.10
N CYS A 178 1.99 -6.55 -7.32
CA CYS A 178 2.67 -7.50 -6.45
C CYS A 178 3.11 -8.76 -7.20
N VAL A 179 4.30 -9.24 -6.85
CA VAL A 179 4.79 -10.56 -7.25
C VAL A 179 5.23 -11.28 -5.99
N PHE A 180 4.56 -12.40 -5.69
CA PHE A 180 4.88 -13.27 -4.57
C PHE A 180 5.25 -14.66 -5.07
N ASP A 181 6.22 -15.28 -4.40
CA ASP A 181 6.53 -16.69 -4.56
C ASP A 181 5.53 -17.59 -3.80
N ALA A 182 5.76 -18.90 -3.88
CA ALA A 182 4.89 -19.89 -3.22
C ALA A 182 4.93 -19.83 -1.68
N ASP A 183 6.00 -19.26 -1.11
CA ASP A 183 6.15 -19.06 0.34
C ASP A 183 5.54 -17.72 0.79
N GLY A 184 5.00 -16.94 -0.15
CA GLY A 184 4.41 -15.64 0.07
C GLY A 184 5.45 -14.54 0.28
N ALA A 185 6.74 -14.75 -0.06
CA ALA A 185 7.74 -13.69 -0.09
C ALA A 185 7.73 -13.01 -1.47
N GLY A 186 8.01 -11.71 -1.52
CA GLY A 186 7.85 -10.96 -2.76
C GLY A 186 8.06 -9.47 -2.62
N VAL A 187 7.40 -8.71 -3.48
CA VAL A 187 7.40 -7.24 -3.44
C VAL A 187 6.15 -6.72 -4.14
N CYS A 188 5.63 -5.60 -3.66
CA CYS A 188 4.62 -4.81 -4.34
C CYS A 188 5.18 -3.47 -4.81
N GLN A 189 4.63 -2.94 -5.91
CA GLN A 189 5.00 -1.62 -6.41
C GLN A 189 4.48 -0.49 -5.49
N THR A 190 3.29 -0.69 -4.91
CA THR A 190 2.67 0.26 -3.97
C THR A 190 2.16 -0.45 -2.72
N GLY A 191 2.21 0.23 -1.58
CA GLY A 191 1.66 -0.26 -0.30
C GLY A 191 2.37 -1.49 0.30
N ASP A 192 3.56 -1.86 -0.18
CA ASP A 192 4.26 -3.07 0.27
C ASP A 192 4.47 -3.09 1.79
N CYS A 193 4.40 -4.26 2.41
CA CYS A 193 4.51 -4.43 3.87
C CYS A 193 5.75 -5.25 4.28
N GLY A 194 6.86 -5.02 3.59
CA GLY A 194 8.14 -5.67 3.86
C GLY A 194 8.35 -6.96 3.07
N GLY A 195 7.88 -7.00 1.83
CA GLY A 195 8.16 -8.03 0.84
C GLY A 195 7.52 -9.37 1.12
N ARG A 196 6.24 -9.35 1.55
CA ARG A 196 5.49 -10.55 1.95
C ARG A 196 4.00 -10.41 1.73
N MET A 197 3.32 -11.52 1.43
CA MET A 197 1.87 -11.58 1.21
C MET A 197 1.12 -11.29 2.51
N GLU A 198 1.44 -12.01 3.59
CA GLU A 198 0.92 -11.75 4.94
C GLU A 198 1.76 -10.68 5.62
N CYS A 199 1.19 -9.52 5.93
CA CYS A 199 1.95 -8.38 6.46
C CYS A 199 2.49 -8.57 7.89
N ARG A 200 1.91 -9.48 8.68
CA ARG A 200 2.40 -9.90 10.02
C ARG A 200 2.70 -8.72 10.96
N GLY A 201 1.80 -7.74 10.97
CA GLY A 201 1.93 -6.54 11.81
C GLY A 201 2.85 -5.45 11.24
N ALA A 202 3.37 -5.62 10.02
CA ALA A 202 3.96 -4.51 9.27
C ALA A 202 2.85 -3.67 8.60
N GLY A 203 2.99 -2.35 8.66
CA GLY A 203 2.12 -1.43 7.93
C GLY A 203 2.48 -1.32 6.45
N ALA A 204 1.64 -0.61 5.70
CA ALA A 204 1.93 -0.22 4.33
C ALA A 204 3.19 0.67 4.28
N THR A 205 4.05 0.45 3.30
CA THR A 205 5.06 1.42 2.90
C THR A 205 4.36 2.49 2.05
N PRO A 206 4.33 3.76 2.48
CA PRO A 206 3.71 4.84 1.72
C PRO A 206 4.36 5.00 0.32
N PRO A 207 3.61 5.49 -0.68
CA PRO A 207 2.23 5.94 -0.60
C PRO A 207 1.18 4.82 -0.60
N ALA A 208 0.14 4.95 0.24
CA ALA A 208 -1.00 4.04 0.29
C ALA A 208 -2.28 4.73 0.80
N THR A 209 -3.39 4.53 0.09
CA THR A 209 -4.72 4.93 0.58
C THR A 209 -5.14 3.98 1.71
N LEU A 210 -5.53 4.52 2.86
CA LEU A 210 -5.85 3.73 4.06
C LEU A 210 -7.34 3.85 4.39
N PHE A 211 -7.96 2.75 4.79
CA PHE A 211 -9.20 2.77 5.58
C PHE A 211 -8.83 2.53 7.04
N GLU A 212 -9.23 3.44 7.92
CA GLU A 212 -8.98 3.38 9.36
C GLU A 212 -10.32 3.23 10.09
N VAL A 213 -10.35 2.35 11.11
CA VAL A 213 -11.58 2.13 11.88
C VAL A 213 -11.25 1.77 13.33
N THR A 214 -12.14 2.17 14.23
CA THR A 214 -12.21 1.76 15.63
C THR A 214 -13.65 1.39 15.97
N LEU A 215 -13.90 0.11 16.20
CA LEU A 215 -15.24 -0.45 16.42
C LEU A 215 -15.66 -0.32 17.90
N GLY A 216 -16.84 0.24 18.15
CA GLY A 216 -17.58 0.11 19.41
C GLY A 216 -16.93 0.60 20.73
N LYS A 217 -15.73 1.21 20.73
CA LYS A 217 -15.01 1.57 21.97
C LYS A 217 -15.69 2.68 22.80
N ALA A 218 -16.39 3.63 22.17
CA ALA A 218 -17.05 4.73 22.87
C ALA A 218 -18.59 4.59 22.80
N GLY A 219 -19.18 3.90 23.78
CA GLY A 219 -20.65 3.75 23.85
C GLY A 219 -21.27 2.92 22.72
N GLY A 220 -20.48 2.02 22.11
CA GLY A 220 -20.91 1.17 21.00
C GLY A 220 -21.04 1.91 19.66
N VAL A 221 -20.39 3.06 19.51
CA VAL A 221 -20.27 3.80 18.25
C VAL A 221 -18.89 3.57 17.65
N ASP A 222 -18.85 3.32 16.35
CA ASP A 222 -17.62 3.17 15.59
C ASP A 222 -17.11 4.54 15.11
N PHE A 223 -15.80 4.67 14.99
CA PHE A 223 -15.13 5.80 14.32
C PHE A 223 -14.39 5.25 13.12
N TYR A 224 -14.62 5.83 11.95
CA TYR A 224 -14.00 5.36 10.72
C TYR A 224 -13.80 6.48 9.70
N ASP A 225 -12.80 6.27 8.86
CA ASP A 225 -12.42 7.20 7.80
C ASP A 225 -11.59 6.50 6.72
N VAL A 226 -11.54 7.11 5.54
CA VAL A 226 -10.49 6.85 4.56
C VAL A 226 -9.48 8.00 4.62
N SER A 227 -8.21 7.65 4.67
CA SER A 227 -7.11 8.58 4.89
C SER A 227 -6.09 8.53 3.77
N LEU A 228 -5.71 9.73 3.33
CA LEU A 228 -4.67 10.01 2.34
C LEU A 228 -3.45 10.69 2.96
N VAL A 229 -3.35 10.68 4.30
CA VAL A 229 -2.22 11.23 5.05
C VAL A 229 -0.91 10.54 4.64
N ASP A 230 -0.99 9.23 4.40
CA ASP A 230 0.12 8.40 3.91
C ASP A 230 0.15 8.33 2.38
N GLY A 231 -0.50 9.28 1.69
CA GLY A 231 -0.56 9.35 0.23
C GLY A 231 -1.71 8.54 -0.37
N TYR A 232 -1.65 8.32 -1.68
CA TYR A 232 -2.68 7.67 -2.47
C TYR A 232 -2.03 6.68 -3.44
N ASN A 233 -2.60 5.49 -3.60
CA ASN A 233 -2.20 4.55 -4.65
C ASN A 233 -3.37 4.09 -5.51
N LEU A 234 -4.54 3.85 -4.93
CA LEU A 234 -5.77 3.51 -5.64
C LEU A 234 -7.03 4.05 -4.92
N PRO A 235 -8.18 4.15 -5.62
CA PRO A 235 -9.45 4.59 -5.02
C PRO A 235 -9.95 3.59 -3.97
N VAL A 236 -10.33 4.09 -2.80
CA VAL A 236 -10.90 3.29 -1.71
C VAL A 236 -12.15 3.97 -1.19
N VAL A 237 -13.23 3.21 -1.04
CA VAL A 237 -14.48 3.67 -0.45
C VAL A 237 -14.90 2.68 0.63
N ALA A 238 -15.21 3.17 1.82
CA ALA A 238 -15.73 2.37 2.92
C ALA A 238 -17.21 2.68 3.15
N ILE A 239 -18.02 1.62 3.04
CA ILE A 239 -19.47 1.69 3.01
C ILE A 239 -20.01 0.93 4.23
N PRO A 240 -20.37 1.65 5.31
CA PRO A 240 -20.96 1.06 6.50
C PRO A 240 -22.41 0.64 6.27
N ARG A 241 -22.80 -0.53 6.79
CA ARG A 241 -24.22 -0.94 6.86
C ARG A 241 -24.76 -0.71 8.27
N ALA A 242 -25.73 0.20 8.36
CA ALA A 242 -26.37 0.56 9.62
C ALA A 242 -27.16 -0.60 10.22
N GLN A 243 -27.16 -0.72 11.55
CA GLN A 243 -28.03 -1.67 12.26
C GLN A 243 -29.50 -1.41 11.93
N GLN A 244 -30.31 -2.48 11.90
CA GLN A 244 -31.76 -2.36 11.69
C GLN A 244 -32.38 -1.42 12.72
N GLY A 245 -33.15 -0.43 12.25
CA GLY A 245 -33.77 0.60 13.09
C GLY A 245 -32.83 1.75 13.52
N GLY A 246 -31.56 1.74 13.08
CA GLY A 246 -30.61 2.83 13.27
C GLY A 246 -30.67 3.90 12.17
N ALA A 247 -30.07 5.07 12.43
CA ALA A 247 -29.87 6.10 11.41
C ALA A 247 -28.90 5.60 10.31
N ALA A 248 -29.07 6.11 9.09
CA ALA A 248 -28.19 5.78 7.97
C ALA A 248 -26.73 6.19 8.27
N CYS A 249 -25.79 5.28 7.98
CA CYS A 249 -24.37 5.56 8.13
C CYS A 249 -23.82 6.29 6.90
N ASN A 250 -22.87 7.19 7.13
CA ASN A 250 -22.22 7.94 6.06
C ASN A 250 -21.08 7.14 5.42
N THR A 251 -21.06 7.05 4.09
CA THR A 251 -19.92 6.50 3.34
C THR A 251 -18.71 7.44 3.40
N THR A 252 -17.48 6.90 3.47
CA THR A 252 -16.22 7.67 3.41
C THR A 252 -15.34 7.13 2.30
N GLY A 253 -14.45 7.95 1.73
CA GLY A 253 -13.58 7.47 0.66
C GLY A 253 -13.13 8.49 -0.36
N CYS A 254 -12.38 7.96 -1.32
CA CYS A 254 -12.02 8.61 -2.55
C CYS A 254 -12.36 7.74 -3.76
N MET A 255 -13.25 8.23 -4.63
CA MET A 255 -13.55 7.61 -5.93
C MET A 255 -12.69 8.16 -7.07
N ALA A 256 -12.04 9.31 -6.88
CA ALA A 256 -11.21 9.94 -7.90
C ALA A 256 -9.91 9.16 -8.12
N ASP A 257 -9.44 9.14 -9.37
CA ASP A 257 -8.10 8.65 -9.73
C ASP A 257 -7.07 9.78 -9.55
N LEU A 258 -6.58 9.92 -8.32
CA LEU A 258 -5.61 10.96 -7.94
C LEU A 258 -4.25 10.81 -8.65
N ASN A 259 -3.93 9.63 -9.18
CA ASN A 259 -2.68 9.41 -9.90
C ASN A 259 -2.60 10.25 -11.19
N ARG A 260 -3.74 10.52 -11.83
CA ARG A 260 -3.81 11.33 -13.07
C ARG A 260 -3.56 12.81 -12.84
N SER A 261 -3.93 13.32 -11.66
CA SER A 261 -3.79 14.73 -11.29
C SER A 261 -2.71 14.96 -10.23
N CYS A 262 -1.92 13.93 -9.92
CA CYS A 262 -0.86 14.01 -8.93
C CYS A 262 0.21 15.03 -9.35
N PRO A 263 0.57 16.03 -8.51
CA PRO A 263 1.66 16.96 -8.78
C PRO A 263 2.97 16.22 -9.04
N ARG A 264 3.79 16.69 -9.99
CA ARG A 264 4.99 15.96 -10.46
C ARG A 264 5.96 15.62 -9.33
N GLU A 265 6.12 16.53 -8.38
CA GLU A 265 6.97 16.41 -7.21
C GLU A 265 6.47 15.37 -6.18
N LEU A 266 5.22 14.91 -6.31
CA LEU A 266 4.61 13.87 -5.48
C LEU A 266 4.45 12.52 -6.22
N GLN A 267 4.72 12.47 -7.52
CA GLN A 267 4.49 11.27 -8.32
C GLN A 267 5.46 10.14 -7.97
N VAL A 268 4.94 8.93 -7.88
CA VAL A 268 5.72 7.69 -7.96
C VAL A 268 5.55 7.12 -9.35
N ASP A 269 6.64 6.99 -10.11
CA ASP A 269 6.66 6.41 -11.46
C ASP A 269 7.54 5.16 -11.48
N CYS A 270 7.16 4.17 -12.27
CA CYS A 270 7.88 2.93 -12.52
C CYS A 270 8.33 2.78 -13.98
N GLY A 271 8.46 3.90 -14.71
CA GLY A 271 8.99 3.95 -16.08
C GLY A 271 7.94 3.69 -17.17
N GLY A 272 6.64 3.78 -16.82
CA GLY A 272 5.51 3.48 -17.70
C GLY A 272 4.82 4.72 -18.30
N GLY A 273 5.31 5.93 -17.98
CA GLY A 273 4.77 7.19 -18.52
C GLY A 273 3.57 7.76 -17.76
N GLY A 274 3.33 7.29 -16.53
CA GLY A 274 2.27 7.81 -15.65
C GLY A 274 2.53 7.43 -14.20
N ALA A 275 2.03 8.25 -13.26
CA ALA A 275 2.17 7.98 -11.84
C ALA A 275 1.35 6.73 -11.47
N ILE A 276 1.97 5.82 -10.70
CA ILE A 276 1.32 4.62 -10.15
C ILE A 276 0.83 4.84 -8.72
N ALA A 277 1.29 5.91 -8.08
CA ALA A 277 0.87 6.39 -6.78
C ALA A 277 1.25 7.87 -6.62
N CYS A 278 0.63 8.53 -5.65
CA CYS A 278 0.86 9.92 -5.27
C CYS A 278 1.25 10.03 -3.81
N ARG A 279 2.47 10.50 -3.54
CA ARG A 279 2.98 10.76 -2.19
C ARG A 279 2.18 11.88 -1.54
N SER A 280 1.99 11.81 -0.21
CA SER A 280 1.58 13.00 0.52
C SER A 280 2.77 13.98 0.64
N ALA A 281 2.50 15.24 0.97
CA ALA A 281 3.58 16.20 1.19
C ALA A 281 4.47 15.82 2.39
N CYS A 282 3.91 15.15 3.40
CA CYS A 282 4.73 14.65 4.51
C CYS A 282 5.72 13.60 4.04
N GLU A 283 5.26 12.60 3.27
CA GLU A 283 6.14 11.56 2.73
C GLU A 283 7.22 12.17 1.80
N ALA A 284 6.83 13.09 0.93
CA ALA A 284 7.74 13.63 -0.08
C ALA A 284 8.81 14.58 0.50
N PHE A 285 8.46 15.36 1.53
CA PHE A 285 9.30 16.46 2.01
C PHE A 285 9.78 16.30 3.45
N GLY A 286 9.10 15.51 4.29
CA GLY A 286 9.48 15.27 5.68
C GLY A 286 9.50 16.51 6.58
N GLN A 287 8.85 17.61 6.18
CA GLN A 287 8.84 18.85 6.96
C GLN A 287 7.72 18.83 8.01
N ASP A 288 8.01 19.36 9.19
CA ASP A 288 7.07 19.41 10.32
C ASP A 288 5.69 20.00 9.97
N ARG A 289 5.67 21.04 9.13
CA ARG A 289 4.43 21.68 8.67
C ARG A 289 3.53 20.76 7.83
N TYR A 290 4.11 19.75 7.19
CA TYR A 290 3.38 18.77 6.37
C TYR A 290 3.05 17.51 7.15
N CYS A 291 3.92 17.14 8.09
CA CYS A 291 3.76 15.96 8.93
C CYS A 291 3.01 16.24 10.24
N CYS A 292 2.65 17.50 10.51
CA CYS A 292 2.05 17.96 11.75
C CYS A 292 2.81 17.48 13.00
N SER A 293 4.12 17.73 13.00
CA SER A 293 5.04 17.38 14.08
C SER A 293 5.73 18.61 14.65
N GLY A 294 6.42 18.46 15.77
CA GLY A 294 7.18 19.55 16.39
C GLY A 294 6.27 20.74 16.73
N ALA A 295 6.57 21.92 16.19
CA ALA A 295 5.76 23.13 16.42
C ALA A 295 4.35 23.08 15.77
N TYR A 296 4.08 22.08 14.93
CA TYR A 296 2.83 21.87 14.21
C TYR A 296 2.03 20.66 14.76
N ASP A 297 2.35 20.17 15.95
CA ASP A 297 1.72 18.99 16.58
C ASP A 297 0.33 19.26 17.21
N THR A 298 -0.33 20.34 16.80
CA THR A 298 -1.69 20.66 17.22
C THR A 298 -2.55 21.10 16.03
N PRO A 299 -3.88 20.86 16.07
CA PRO A 299 -4.79 21.35 15.03
C PRO A 299 -4.76 22.87 14.83
N ALA A 300 -4.45 23.62 15.89
CA ALA A 300 -4.35 25.08 15.83
C ALA A 300 -3.10 25.56 15.08
N ALA A 301 -2.04 24.73 15.01
CA ALA A 301 -0.77 25.08 14.39
C ALA A 301 -0.60 24.44 12.99
N CYS A 302 -1.11 23.23 12.76
CA CYS A 302 -1.03 22.57 11.45
C CYS A 302 -2.23 22.92 10.57
N HIS A 303 -2.03 23.82 9.63
CA HIS A 303 -3.07 24.24 8.68
C HIS A 303 -3.02 23.46 7.37
N PRO A 304 -4.13 23.41 6.61
CA PRO A 304 -4.14 22.89 5.26
C PRO A 304 -3.07 23.58 4.38
N THR A 305 -2.48 22.80 3.47
CA THR A 305 -1.47 23.28 2.52
C THR A 305 -1.96 23.10 1.11
N VAL A 306 -1.29 23.73 0.13
CA VAL A 306 -1.61 23.56 -1.29
C VAL A 306 -1.69 22.07 -1.67
N TYR A 307 -0.82 21.23 -1.11
CA TYR A 307 -0.85 19.79 -1.37
C TYR A 307 -2.05 19.08 -0.73
N SER A 308 -2.34 19.31 0.55
CA SER A 308 -3.51 18.66 1.17
C SER A 308 -4.83 19.14 0.55
N THR A 309 -4.91 20.40 0.12
CA THR A 309 -6.07 20.92 -0.61
C THR A 309 -6.29 20.22 -1.95
N ILE A 310 -5.24 19.81 -2.67
CA ILE A 310 -5.38 19.01 -3.91
C ILE A 310 -6.07 17.68 -3.61
N PHE A 311 -5.63 16.99 -2.56
CA PHE A 311 -6.19 15.71 -2.13
C PHE A 311 -7.63 15.88 -1.65
N LYS A 312 -7.91 16.90 -0.83
CA LYS A 312 -9.26 17.21 -0.32
C LYS A 312 -10.23 17.59 -1.43
N SER A 313 -9.78 18.35 -2.43
CA SER A 313 -10.63 18.74 -3.56
C SER A 313 -11.04 17.54 -4.43
N ALA A 314 -10.14 16.57 -4.61
CA ALA A 314 -10.45 15.34 -5.34
C ALA A 314 -11.29 14.36 -4.51
N CYS A 315 -11.05 14.32 -3.19
CA CYS A 315 -11.62 13.36 -2.26
C CYS A 315 -12.19 14.08 -1.02
N PRO A 316 -13.32 14.79 -1.13
CA PRO A 316 -13.83 15.65 -0.04
C PRO A 316 -14.23 14.87 1.21
N ARG A 317 -14.50 13.56 1.09
CA ARG A 317 -14.91 12.66 2.19
C ARG A 317 -13.78 11.79 2.73
N ALA A 318 -12.52 12.13 2.42
CA ALA A 318 -11.33 11.48 2.94
C ALA A 318 -10.44 12.48 3.69
N TYR A 319 -9.66 12.00 4.66
CA TYR A 319 -8.61 12.78 5.32
C TYR A 319 -7.51 13.11 4.31
N SER A 320 -7.19 14.39 4.18
CA SER A 320 -6.12 14.87 3.30
C SER A 320 -4.80 15.19 4.01
N TYR A 321 -4.85 15.36 5.35
CA TYR A 321 -3.69 15.56 6.24
C TYR A 321 -4.07 15.24 7.70
N ALA A 322 -3.08 15.21 8.60
CA ALA A 322 -3.26 14.65 9.96
C ALA A 322 -4.31 15.35 10.83
N TYR A 323 -4.57 16.64 10.63
CA TYR A 323 -5.57 17.41 11.39
C TYR A 323 -6.70 17.95 10.51
N ASP A 324 -7.05 17.22 9.45
CA ASP A 324 -8.20 17.56 8.61
C ASP A 324 -9.50 17.63 9.43
N ASP A 325 -10.48 18.33 8.88
CA ASP A 325 -11.69 18.69 9.60
C ASP A 325 -12.63 17.49 9.86
N SER A 326 -13.68 17.75 10.65
CA SER A 326 -14.69 16.76 11.03
C SER A 326 -15.55 16.25 9.87
N THR A 327 -15.37 16.74 8.64
CA THR A 327 -16.04 16.17 7.46
C THR A 327 -15.39 14.86 7.00
N SER A 328 -14.30 14.46 7.64
CA SER A 328 -13.47 13.30 7.25
C SER A 328 -13.54 12.13 8.23
N THR A 329 -13.87 12.36 9.51
CA THR A 329 -14.19 11.29 10.48
C THR A 329 -15.70 11.10 10.56
N PHE A 330 -16.15 9.86 10.38
CA PHE A 330 -17.55 9.51 10.52
C PHE A 330 -17.76 8.61 11.74
N THR A 331 -18.89 8.80 12.39
CA THR A 331 -19.34 7.94 13.47
C THR A 331 -20.60 7.19 13.08
N CYS A 332 -20.64 5.89 13.30
CA CYS A 332 -21.88 5.13 13.10
C CYS A 332 -21.97 3.89 13.98
N LYS A 333 -23.20 3.38 14.16
CA LYS A 333 -23.46 2.02 14.65
C LYS A 333 -23.68 1.11 13.45
N ALA A 334 -22.58 0.67 12.85
CA ALA A 334 -22.64 -0.27 11.75
C ALA A 334 -22.58 -1.71 12.29
N TYR A 335 -23.16 -2.65 11.56
CA TYR A 335 -22.98 -4.08 11.84
C TYR A 335 -21.99 -4.73 10.86
N ASP A 336 -21.76 -4.11 9.70
CA ASP A 336 -20.74 -4.50 8.74
C ASP A 336 -20.15 -3.25 8.03
N TYR A 337 -18.98 -3.44 7.41
CA TYR A 337 -18.36 -2.47 6.50
C TYR A 337 -17.95 -3.21 5.23
N THR A 338 -18.28 -2.64 4.07
CA THR A 338 -17.69 -3.05 2.79
C THR A 338 -16.63 -2.06 2.38
N ILE A 339 -15.42 -2.57 2.12
CA ILE A 339 -14.30 -1.78 1.61
C ILE A 339 -14.18 -2.04 0.12
N ALA A 340 -14.61 -1.08 -0.69
CA ALA A 340 -14.62 -1.15 -2.14
C ALA A 340 -13.40 -0.44 -2.73
N PHE A 341 -12.64 -1.17 -3.54
CA PHE A 341 -11.46 -0.72 -4.25
C PHE A 341 -11.81 -0.42 -5.71
N CYS A 342 -11.35 0.72 -6.23
CA CYS A 342 -11.59 1.18 -7.61
C CYS A 342 -13.07 1.26 -8.02
N LEU A 343 -13.97 1.52 -7.07
CA LEU A 343 -15.40 1.63 -7.35
C LEU A 343 -15.65 2.65 -8.49
N PRO A 344 -16.37 2.27 -9.57
CA PRO A 344 -16.56 3.14 -10.71
C PRO A 344 -17.51 4.29 -10.40
N THR A 345 -17.27 5.46 -10.98
CA THR A 345 -18.12 6.65 -10.84
C THR A 345 -19.30 6.69 -11.83
N SER A 346 -19.35 5.74 -12.77
CA SER A 346 -20.39 5.61 -13.81
C SER A 346 -20.70 4.13 -14.08
N GLY A 347 -21.92 3.82 -14.52
CA GLY A 347 -22.32 2.43 -14.80
C GLY A 347 -22.49 1.52 -13.57
N ILE A 348 -22.67 2.12 -12.38
CA ILE A 348 -22.95 1.40 -11.14
C ILE A 348 -24.27 0.64 -11.31
N LYS A 349 -24.28 -0.68 -11.08
CA LYS A 349 -25.50 -1.48 -11.15
C LYS A 349 -26.49 -0.94 -10.11
N LYS A 350 -27.80 -1.03 -10.39
CA LYS A 350 -28.84 -0.54 -9.47
C LYS A 350 -28.73 -1.17 -8.06
N SER A 351 -28.27 -2.42 -7.95
CA SER A 351 -27.93 -3.10 -6.69
C SER A 351 -26.83 -2.38 -5.90
N ASP A 352 -25.79 -1.94 -6.60
CA ASP A 352 -24.59 -1.34 -6.03
C ASP A 352 -24.83 0.14 -5.70
N ALA A 353 -25.72 0.80 -6.45
CA ALA A 353 -26.16 2.17 -6.19
C ALA A 353 -27.05 2.28 -4.93
N VAL A 354 -27.96 1.32 -4.73
CA VAL A 354 -28.73 1.17 -3.48
C VAL A 354 -27.79 0.90 -2.30
N PHE A 355 -26.72 0.12 -2.53
CA PHE A 355 -25.69 -0.17 -1.53
C PHE A 355 -24.87 1.06 -1.12
N LEU A 356 -24.64 2.01 -2.03
CA LEU A 356 -23.90 3.26 -1.77
C LEU A 356 -24.70 4.33 -0.99
N GLY A 357 -25.96 4.05 -0.65
CA GLY A 357 -26.85 5.02 -0.02
C GLY A 357 -27.23 6.19 -0.95
N ALA A 358 -27.01 6.03 -2.26
CA ALA A 358 -27.42 7.02 -3.26
C ALA A 358 -28.91 6.86 -3.55
N GLN A 359 -29.73 7.87 -3.22
CA GLN A 359 -31.08 7.94 -3.76
C GLN A 359 -30.97 8.19 -5.27
N ILE A 360 -31.32 7.18 -6.08
CA ILE A 360 -31.52 7.38 -7.52
C ILE A 360 -32.78 8.23 -7.66
N ILE A 361 -32.61 9.51 -7.95
CA ILE A 361 -33.69 10.34 -8.48
C ILE A 361 -33.89 9.85 -9.93
N ASP A 362 -35.05 9.28 -10.23
CA ASP A 362 -35.35 8.70 -11.54
C ASP A 362 -35.00 9.67 -12.68
N GLY A 363 -34.04 9.26 -13.52
CA GLY A 363 -33.53 10.04 -14.64
C GLY A 363 -32.36 9.34 -15.33
N ASP A 364 -32.66 8.40 -16.22
CA ASP A 364 -31.80 7.87 -17.28
C ASP A 364 -30.33 7.58 -16.95
N GLY A 365 -30.06 6.76 -15.93
CA GLY A 365 -28.89 5.84 -15.84
C GLY A 365 -27.45 6.37 -16.02
N ASN A 366 -27.24 7.66 -16.25
CA ASN A 366 -25.98 8.28 -16.66
C ASN A 366 -25.56 9.45 -15.76
N ALA A 367 -26.30 9.72 -14.68
CA ALA A 367 -25.92 10.73 -13.71
C ALA A 367 -25.02 10.12 -12.61
N PRO A 368 -23.89 10.78 -12.24
CA PRO A 368 -23.12 10.37 -11.07
C PRO A 368 -23.99 10.48 -9.80
N PRO A 369 -23.80 9.60 -8.80
CA PRO A 369 -24.62 9.60 -7.60
C PRO A 369 -24.57 10.95 -6.88
N VAL A 370 -25.75 11.49 -6.58
CA VAL A 370 -25.91 12.70 -5.76
C VAL A 370 -26.01 12.28 -4.30
N TYR A 371 -25.06 12.72 -3.48
CA TYR A 371 -25.06 12.47 -2.05
C TYR A 371 -25.87 13.57 -1.36
N THR A 372 -27.06 13.25 -0.85
CA THR A 372 -27.84 14.17 -0.01
C THR A 372 -27.23 14.23 1.39
N GLY A 373 -26.58 15.34 1.72
CA GLY A 373 -26.21 15.66 3.10
C GLY A 373 -27.33 16.42 3.80
N ASP A 374 -27.60 16.08 5.06
CA ASP A 374 -28.30 16.95 6.01
C ASP A 374 -27.39 18.16 6.31
N GLY A 375 -27.45 19.14 5.41
CA GLY A 375 -26.58 20.31 5.45
C GLY A 375 -26.67 21.17 4.19
N GLY A 376 -27.89 21.44 3.70
CA GLY A 376 -28.23 22.64 2.92
C GLY A 376 -27.32 23.10 1.75
N GLY A 377 -26.52 22.22 1.14
CA GLY A 377 -25.58 22.61 0.09
C GLY A 377 -25.27 21.45 -0.85
N SER A 378 -25.94 21.43 -2.01
CA SER A 378 -25.60 20.52 -3.11
C SER A 378 -24.19 20.89 -3.62
N SER A 379 -23.19 20.12 -3.24
CA SER A 379 -21.87 20.18 -3.86
C SER A 379 -21.80 19.11 -4.93
N ARG A 380 -22.07 19.49 -6.18
CA ARG A 380 -21.86 18.61 -7.34
C ARG A 380 -20.36 18.30 -7.43
N PRO A 381 -19.93 17.03 -7.56
CA PRO A 381 -18.55 16.75 -7.92
C PRO A 381 -18.26 17.38 -9.30
N PRO A 382 -17.08 17.97 -9.53
CA PRO A 382 -16.73 18.50 -10.84
C PRO A 382 -16.70 17.37 -11.88
N ILE A 383 -17.44 17.54 -12.97
CA ILE A 383 -17.42 16.65 -14.13
C ILE A 383 -16.10 16.90 -14.87
N TYR A 384 -15.20 15.92 -14.87
CA TYR A 384 -14.04 15.92 -15.76
C TYR A 384 -14.47 15.41 -17.14
N TYR A 385 -14.60 16.32 -18.10
CA TYR A 385 -14.74 15.96 -19.51
C TYR A 385 -13.38 15.48 -20.05
N ASN A 386 -13.33 14.22 -20.49
CA ASN A 386 -12.27 13.74 -21.38
C ASN A 386 -12.43 14.44 -22.73
N GLY A 387 -11.45 15.27 -23.11
CA GLY A 387 -11.47 15.98 -24.38
C GLY A 387 -11.35 15.03 -25.57
N GLY A 388 -12.37 15.03 -26.45
CA GLY A 388 -12.33 14.33 -27.72
C GLY A 388 -13.51 14.68 -28.63
N GLY A 389 -13.35 15.69 -29.50
CA GLY A 389 -14.07 15.77 -30.78
C GLY A 389 -15.19 16.81 -30.94
N ARG A 390 -14.86 17.85 -31.72
CA ARG A 390 -15.69 18.64 -32.66
C ARG A 390 -17.04 19.23 -32.21
N GLY A 391 -17.03 20.56 -32.07
CA GLY A 391 -17.95 21.46 -32.77
C GLY A 391 -19.38 21.61 -32.24
N HIS A 392 -19.60 22.60 -31.38
CA HIS A 392 -20.63 23.63 -31.51
C HIS A 392 -20.50 24.65 -30.37
N GLU A 393 -20.25 25.91 -30.71
CA GLU A 393 -20.33 27.05 -29.78
C GLU A 393 -21.79 27.29 -29.36
N PRO A 394 -22.05 27.65 -28.09
CA PRO A 394 -23.15 28.52 -27.75
C PRO A 394 -22.65 29.92 -27.40
N VAL A 395 -23.26 30.88 -28.07
CA VAL A 395 -23.14 32.33 -27.88
C VAL A 395 -23.50 32.70 -26.44
N THR A 396 -22.59 33.39 -25.75
CA THR A 396 -22.95 34.25 -24.62
C THR A 396 -22.26 35.60 -24.78
N THR A 397 -23.06 36.61 -25.08
CA THR A 397 -22.72 38.03 -25.12
C THR A 397 -22.00 38.47 -23.84
N MET A 398 -20.74 38.87 -23.97
CA MET A 398 -20.08 39.74 -22.99
C MET A 398 -20.02 41.16 -23.56
N THR A 399 -20.67 42.08 -22.86
CA THR A 399 -20.51 43.52 -23.06
C THR A 399 -19.09 43.93 -22.66
N ALA A 400 -18.37 44.50 -23.62
CA ALA A 400 -17.05 45.07 -23.43
C ALA A 400 -17.15 46.40 -22.65
N SER A 401 -16.30 46.58 -21.65
CA SER A 401 -15.82 47.90 -21.26
C SER A 401 -14.30 47.94 -21.41
N SER A 402 -13.88 48.80 -22.32
CA SER A 402 -12.50 49.11 -22.66
C SER A 402 -11.91 50.10 -21.65
N ALA A 403 -10.72 49.80 -21.12
CA ALA A 403 -9.77 50.84 -20.73
C ALA A 403 -8.35 50.30 -20.91
N SER A 404 -7.63 50.95 -21.82
CA SER A 404 -6.38 50.54 -22.41
C SER A 404 -5.16 51.06 -21.64
N THR A 405 -4.15 50.19 -21.53
CA THR A 405 -2.70 50.48 -21.64
C THR A 405 -1.98 51.21 -20.49
N ARG A 406 -0.98 50.55 -19.88
CA ARG A 406 0.45 50.70 -20.24
C ARG A 406 1.35 49.77 -19.40
N TYR A 407 2.10 48.96 -20.14
CA TYR A 407 3.29 48.21 -19.71
C TYR A 407 4.37 49.18 -19.21
N ALA A 408 5.01 48.87 -18.08
CA ALA A 408 6.29 49.45 -17.67
C ALA A 408 7.27 48.31 -17.35
N GLN A 409 8.39 48.29 -18.10
CA GLN A 409 9.46 47.29 -18.02
C GLN A 409 10.34 47.47 -16.77
N PRO A 410 10.89 46.40 -16.17
CA PRO A 410 11.60 46.45 -14.89
C PRO A 410 13.12 46.70 -15.00
N TRP A 411 13.56 47.63 -15.85
CA TRP A 411 15.02 47.88 -16.08
C TRP A 411 15.49 49.31 -15.73
N LEU A 412 14.73 50.06 -14.91
CA LEU A 412 15.08 51.46 -14.56
C LEU A 412 15.13 51.77 -13.04
N LEU A 413 15.44 50.78 -12.20
CA LEU A 413 15.57 50.94 -10.74
C LEU A 413 16.97 50.56 -10.19
N LEU A 414 18.01 50.73 -11.00
CA LEU A 414 19.40 50.41 -10.62
C LEU A 414 20.41 51.56 -10.83
N LEU A 415 19.95 52.82 -10.92
CA LEU A 415 20.80 53.99 -11.16
C LEU A 415 20.52 55.21 -10.27
N LEU A 416 19.94 55.00 -9.08
CA LEU A 416 19.72 56.05 -8.07
C LEU A 416 20.14 55.61 -6.66
N ALA A 417 21.28 54.91 -6.55
CA ALA A 417 21.93 54.57 -5.27
C ALA A 417 23.44 54.92 -5.25
N PHE A 418 23.89 55.77 -6.18
CA PHE A 418 25.22 56.39 -6.14
C PHE A 418 25.06 57.86 -6.51
N LEU A 419 24.82 58.69 -5.49
CA LEU A 419 25.08 60.14 -5.38
C LEU A 419 24.09 60.70 -4.33
N PHE A 420 24.40 60.48 -3.06
CA PHE A 420 24.43 61.47 -1.96
C PHE A 420 24.77 60.75 -0.65
#